data_AF-A0A7L6A840-F1
#
_entry.id   AF-A0A7L6A840-F1
#
_cell.length_a   1.000
_cell.length_b   1.000
_cell.length_c   1.000
_cell.angle_alpha   90.00
_cell.angle_beta   90.00
_cell.angle_gamma   90.00
#
_symmetry.space_group_name_H-M   'P 1'
#
loop_
_entity.id
_entity.type
_entity.pdbx_description
1 polymer ?
#
loop_
_entity_poly.entity_id
_entity_poly.type
_entity_poly.pdbx_seq_one_letter_code
_entity_poly.pdbx_strand_id
1 'polypeptide(L)'
;MNYGQPRQSGNYDRNSRPPAPTIDVSDIRFGEAMPELLFADIAQDKAQIVAEAGRLARGKNKYTQLRKFYDELVMWHEKVAFEQSAEAKSGKYKELAPYIKMMKAKVAYAKGREHVDECYEKLFSHVISQIGSPETLKHAKLFMEAFMGFYKAKEK
;
A
#
# COMPACT_ATOMS: atom_id res chain seq x y z
N MET A 1 1.13 -60.80 -28.03
CA MET A 1 1.09 -59.54 -28.83
C MET A 1 0.65 -58.42 -27.90
N ASN A 2 1.58 -57.51 -27.59
CA ASN A 2 1.45 -56.49 -26.57
C ASN A 2 1.00 -55.18 -27.24
N TYR A 3 -0.22 -54.71 -26.97
CA TYR A 3 -0.70 -53.43 -27.49
C TYR A 3 -0.32 -52.31 -26.51
N GLY A 4 0.70 -51.54 -26.87
CA GLY A 4 1.13 -50.37 -26.10
C GLY A 4 0.10 -49.25 -26.14
N GLN A 5 -0.32 -48.77 -24.97
CA GLN A 5 -1.08 -47.54 -24.83
C GLN A 5 -0.19 -46.32 -25.13
N PRO A 6 -0.65 -45.34 -25.93
CA PRO A 6 0.06 -44.08 -26.07
C PRO A 6 -0.06 -43.26 -24.78
N ARG A 7 1.08 -42.95 -24.17
CA ARG A 7 1.19 -42.00 -23.06
C ARG A 7 0.84 -40.59 -23.57
N GLN A 8 -0.27 -40.04 -23.10
CA GLN A 8 -0.57 -38.61 -23.23
C GLN A 8 0.44 -37.82 -22.37
N SER A 9 1.48 -37.29 -23.03
CA SER A 9 2.34 -36.28 -22.43
C SER A 9 1.56 -34.97 -22.31
N GLY A 10 0.98 -34.72 -21.14
CA GLY A 10 0.47 -33.42 -20.77
C GLY A 10 1.60 -32.40 -20.80
N ASN A 11 1.58 -31.52 -21.80
CA ASN A 11 2.52 -30.42 -21.92
C ASN A 11 2.12 -29.35 -20.89
N TYR A 12 2.51 -29.55 -19.62
CA TYR A 12 2.43 -28.49 -18.62
C TYR A 12 3.44 -27.42 -19.00
N ASP A 13 2.93 -26.31 -19.53
CA ASP A 13 3.68 -25.10 -19.81
C ASP A 13 4.34 -24.61 -18.52
N ARG A 14 5.61 -24.98 -18.33
CA ARG A 14 6.45 -24.58 -17.18
C ARG A 14 6.66 -23.06 -17.09
N ASN A 15 6.19 -22.30 -18.07
CA ASN A 15 6.34 -20.85 -18.15
C ASN A 15 5.07 -20.07 -17.79
N SER A 16 3.98 -20.74 -17.41
CA SER A 16 2.77 -20.07 -16.90
C SER A 16 3.03 -19.53 -15.50
N ARG A 17 3.67 -18.35 -15.41
CA ARG A 17 3.79 -17.61 -14.15
C ARG A 17 2.37 -17.31 -13.66
N PRO A 18 2.01 -17.60 -12.40
CA PRO A 18 0.69 -17.27 -11.89
C PRO A 18 0.43 -15.77 -12.09
N PRO A 19 -0.82 -15.37 -12.40
CA PRO A 19 -1.15 -13.97 -12.63
C PRO A 19 -0.73 -13.15 -11.41
N ALA A 20 -0.17 -11.97 -11.66
CA ALA A 20 0.24 -11.08 -10.58
C ALA A 20 -0.98 -10.76 -9.68
N PRO A 21 -0.82 -10.74 -8.34
CA PRO A 21 -1.90 -10.37 -7.45
C PRO A 21 -2.41 -8.97 -7.81
N THR A 22 -3.72 -8.78 -7.77
CA THR A 22 -4.35 -7.47 -7.88
C THR A 22 -4.85 -7.04 -6.52
N ILE A 23 -4.74 -5.75 -6.21
CA ILE A 23 -5.26 -5.19 -4.97
C ILE A 23 -6.54 -4.37 -5.23
N ASP A 24 -7.61 -4.67 -4.49
CA ASP A 24 -8.75 -3.78 -4.34
C ASP A 24 -8.50 -2.83 -3.17
N VAL A 25 -8.83 -1.55 -3.38
CA VAL A 25 -8.61 -0.44 -2.44
C VAL A 25 -9.92 0.29 -2.11
N SER A 26 -11.06 -0.17 -2.67
CA SER A 26 -12.37 0.49 -2.54
C SER A 26 -12.94 0.50 -1.12
N ASP A 27 -12.45 -0.40 -0.27
CA ASP A 27 -12.75 -0.55 1.16
C ASP A 27 -11.91 0.36 2.07
N ILE A 28 -10.83 0.93 1.55
CA ILE A 28 -10.06 1.96 2.25
C ILE A 28 -10.80 3.29 2.04
N ARG A 29 -11.52 3.75 3.06
CA ARG A 29 -12.27 5.01 3.05
C ARG A 29 -11.94 5.83 4.29
N PHE A 30 -11.62 7.11 4.13
CA PHE A 30 -11.35 8.03 5.25
C PHE A 30 -12.48 9.05 5.43
N GLY A 31 -12.62 9.56 6.67
CA GLY A 31 -13.65 10.55 7.01
C GLY A 31 -14.97 9.88 7.37
N GLU A 32 -16.10 10.49 6.99
CA GLU A 32 -17.44 10.03 7.39
C GLU A 32 -17.77 8.61 6.94
N ALA A 33 -17.21 8.16 5.81
CA ALA A 33 -17.42 6.83 5.26
C ALA A 33 -16.41 5.78 5.77
N MET A 34 -15.71 6.07 6.87
CA MET A 34 -14.66 5.20 7.42
C MET A 34 -15.24 3.91 8.01
N PRO A 35 -14.81 2.72 7.54
CA PRO A 35 -15.27 1.45 8.10
C PRO A 35 -14.61 1.17 9.46
N GLU A 36 -15.35 0.51 10.36
CA GLU A 36 -14.88 0.14 11.70
C GLU A 36 -13.58 -0.68 11.67
N LEU A 37 -13.47 -1.59 10.70
CA LEU A 37 -12.34 -2.52 10.55
C LEU A 37 -11.18 -1.94 9.72
N LEU A 38 -11.17 -0.63 9.43
CA LEU A 38 -10.17 0.00 8.57
C LEU A 38 -8.73 -0.26 9.03
N PHE A 39 -8.46 -0.15 10.33
CA PHE A 39 -7.13 -0.33 10.92
C PHE A 39 -6.89 -1.76 11.41
N ALA A 40 -7.85 -2.66 11.23
CA ALA A 40 -7.77 -4.08 11.61
C ALA A 40 -7.72 -4.94 10.34
N ASP A 41 -8.78 -5.71 10.07
CA ASP A 41 -8.85 -6.69 8.99
C ASP A 41 -8.53 -6.10 7.62
N ILE A 42 -9.03 -4.89 7.31
CA ILE A 42 -8.76 -4.24 6.02
C ILE A 42 -7.26 -3.97 5.86
N ALA A 43 -6.61 -3.39 6.87
CA ALA A 43 -5.17 -3.14 6.84
C ALA A 43 -4.35 -4.44 6.78
N GLN A 44 -4.77 -5.47 7.52
CA GLN A 44 -4.15 -6.79 7.52
C GLN A 44 -4.22 -7.46 6.15
N ASP A 45 -5.39 -7.42 5.51
CA ASP A 45 -5.61 -8.00 4.19
C ASP A 45 -4.76 -7.30 3.13
N LYS A 46 -4.70 -5.96 3.15
CA LYS A 46 -3.81 -5.22 2.23
C LYS A 46 -2.35 -5.55 2.47
N ALA A 47 -1.92 -5.67 3.73
CA ALA A 47 -0.56 -6.05 4.07
C ALA A 47 -0.21 -7.46 3.54
N GLN A 48 -1.14 -8.41 3.64
CA GLN A 48 -0.95 -9.76 3.10
C GLN A 48 -0.83 -9.77 1.56
N ILE A 49 -1.70 -9.03 0.87
CA ILE A 49 -1.67 -8.93 -0.60
C ILE A 49 -0.36 -8.30 -1.07
N VAL A 50 0.06 -7.19 -0.46
CA VAL A 50 1.32 -6.50 -0.84
C VAL A 50 2.54 -7.36 -0.54
N ALA A 51 2.54 -8.14 0.54
CA ALA A 51 3.65 -9.03 0.86
C ALA A 51 3.77 -10.17 -0.17
N GLU A 52 2.65 -10.75 -0.59
CA GLU A 52 2.63 -11.79 -1.64
C GLU A 52 3.03 -11.23 -3.00
N ALA A 53 2.50 -10.07 -3.39
CA ALA A 53 2.87 -9.39 -4.63
C ALA A 53 4.37 -9.09 -4.67
N GLY A 54 4.95 -8.61 -3.57
CA GLY A 54 6.37 -8.34 -3.44
C GLY A 54 7.23 -9.59 -3.62
N ARG A 55 6.83 -10.72 -3.02
CA ARG A 55 7.49 -12.03 -3.21
C ARG A 55 7.47 -12.47 -4.67
N LEU A 56 6.30 -12.45 -5.31
CA LEU A 56 6.13 -12.85 -6.72
C LEU A 56 6.88 -11.91 -7.68
N ALA A 57 7.04 -10.64 -7.31
CA ALA A 57 7.73 -9.63 -8.07
C ALA A 57 9.26 -9.60 -7.85
N ARG A 58 9.89 -10.74 -7.51
CA ARG A 58 11.34 -10.88 -7.26
C ARG A 58 11.84 -10.12 -6.03
N GLY A 59 11.07 -10.13 -4.95
CA GLY A 59 11.47 -9.53 -3.67
C GLY A 59 11.39 -8.00 -3.66
N LYS A 60 10.44 -7.43 -4.40
CA LYS A 60 10.02 -6.02 -4.27
C LYS A 60 9.32 -5.79 -2.93
N ASN A 61 8.99 -4.54 -2.63
CA ASN A 61 8.31 -4.13 -1.40
C ASN A 61 9.11 -4.47 -0.13
N LYS A 62 10.44 -4.31 -0.17
CA LYS A 62 11.26 -4.46 1.04
C LYS A 62 10.72 -3.57 2.15
N TYR A 63 10.60 -4.09 3.37
CA TYR A 63 10.06 -3.33 4.50
C TYR A 63 10.74 -1.97 4.67
N THR A 64 12.07 -1.91 4.51
CA THR A 64 12.84 -0.67 4.61
C THR A 64 12.49 0.37 3.53
N GLN A 65 11.99 -0.06 2.36
CA GLN A 65 11.51 0.87 1.34
C GLN A 65 10.10 1.37 1.68
N LEU A 66 9.18 0.48 2.07
CA LEU A 66 7.83 0.88 2.47
C LEU A 66 7.86 1.80 3.68
N ARG A 67 8.77 1.54 4.62
CA ARG A 67 8.97 2.34 5.83
C ARG A 67 9.32 3.79 5.53
N LYS A 68 10.11 4.08 4.49
CA LYS A 68 10.45 5.46 4.11
C LYS A 68 9.21 6.27 3.72
N PHE A 69 8.27 5.66 3.00
CA PHE A 69 7.01 6.32 2.63
C PHE A 69 6.14 6.57 3.86
N TYR A 70 6.09 5.60 4.78
CA TYR A 70 5.39 5.76 6.05
C TYR A 70 6.01 6.86 6.93
N ASP A 71 7.34 6.88 7.09
CA ASP A 71 8.04 7.90 7.87
C ASP A 71 7.80 9.31 7.31
N GLU A 72 7.78 9.45 5.99
CA GLU A 72 7.44 10.73 5.37
C GLU A 72 5.97 11.12 5.64
N LEU A 73 5.03 10.18 5.60
CA LEU A 73 3.62 10.44 5.95
C LEU A 73 3.47 10.87 7.42
N VAL A 74 4.20 10.21 8.33
CA VAL A 74 4.24 10.55 9.76
C VAL A 74 4.78 11.97 9.94
N MET A 75 5.89 12.31 9.29
CA MET A 75 6.46 13.66 9.34
C MET A 75 5.44 14.73 8.89
N TRP A 76 4.69 14.48 7.82
CA TRP A 76 3.65 15.42 7.38
C TRP A 76 2.50 15.56 8.38
N HIS A 77 2.04 14.43 8.95
CA HIS A 77 1.04 14.45 10.01
C HIS A 77 1.53 15.25 11.23
N GLU A 78 2.77 15.02 11.69
CA GLU A 78 3.36 15.72 12.83
C GLU A 78 3.45 17.23 12.61
N LYS A 79 3.89 17.67 11.42
CA LYS A 79 3.93 19.10 11.05
C LYS A 79 2.56 19.77 11.14
N VAL A 80 1.49 19.09 10.74
CA VAL A 80 0.13 19.62 10.88
C VAL A 80 -0.34 19.52 12.34
N ALA A 81 -0.06 18.41 13.02
CA ALA A 81 -0.53 18.16 14.38
C ALA A 81 0.11 19.07 15.45
N PHE A 82 1.29 19.64 15.17
CA PHE A 82 1.98 20.58 16.04
C PHE A 82 1.23 21.91 16.23
N GLU A 83 0.35 22.27 15.30
CA GLU A 83 -0.47 23.48 15.41
C GLU A 83 -1.51 23.34 16.54
N GLN A 84 -1.76 24.42 17.28
CA GLN A 84 -2.56 24.35 18.51
C GLN A 84 -4.07 24.36 18.27
N SER A 85 -4.56 25.10 17.27
CA SER A 85 -5.99 25.22 16.96
C SER A 85 -6.41 24.46 15.71
N ALA A 86 -7.71 24.16 15.58
CA ALA A 86 -8.25 23.49 14.40
C ALA A 86 -8.09 24.34 13.12
N GLU A 87 -8.20 25.66 13.25
CA GLU A 87 -8.02 26.63 12.18
C GLU A 87 -6.55 26.65 11.72
N ALA A 88 -5.61 26.67 12.67
CA ALA A 88 -4.18 26.63 12.38
C ALA A 88 -3.78 25.31 11.70
N LYS A 89 -4.27 24.16 12.20
CA LYS A 89 -4.08 22.84 11.57
C LYS A 89 -4.60 22.84 10.13
N SER A 90 -5.77 23.40 9.91
CA SER A 90 -6.38 23.47 8.57
C SER A 90 -5.60 24.37 7.62
N GLY A 91 -5.13 25.53 8.11
CA GLY A 91 -4.25 26.42 7.36
C GLY A 91 -2.92 25.75 7.00
N LYS A 92 -2.29 25.07 7.98
CA LYS A 92 -1.03 24.38 7.79
C LYS A 92 -1.15 23.20 6.83
N TYR A 93 -2.24 22.45 6.91
CA TYR A 93 -2.53 21.41 5.93
C TYR A 93 -2.65 21.99 4.52
N LYS A 94 -3.38 23.09 4.32
CA LYS A 94 -3.52 23.72 2.98
C LYS A 94 -2.17 24.13 2.39
N GLU A 95 -1.28 24.69 3.21
CA GLU A 95 0.10 25.02 2.82
C GLU A 95 0.88 23.78 2.38
N LEU A 96 0.75 22.67 3.12
CA LEU A 96 1.51 21.45 2.91
C LEU A 96 0.88 20.47 1.89
N ALA A 97 -0.40 20.67 1.54
CA ALA A 97 -1.17 19.75 0.70
C ALA A 97 -0.47 19.39 -0.63
N PRO A 98 0.14 20.33 -1.39
CA PRO A 98 0.86 19.97 -2.61
C PRO A 98 2.00 18.96 -2.37
N TYR A 99 2.75 19.12 -1.28
CA TYR A 99 3.86 18.23 -0.92
C TYR A 99 3.38 16.86 -0.44
N ILE A 100 2.28 16.82 0.31
CA ILE A 100 1.62 15.57 0.69
C ILE A 100 1.15 14.82 -0.56
N LYS A 101 0.50 15.53 -1.50
CA LYS A 101 0.03 14.93 -2.77
C LYS A 101 1.18 14.46 -3.67
N MET A 102 2.34 15.13 -3.62
CA MET A 102 3.55 14.74 -4.36
C MET A 102 4.06 13.34 -3.97
N MET A 103 3.70 12.81 -2.81
CA MET A 103 4.06 11.44 -2.42
C MET A 103 3.56 10.37 -3.43
N LYS A 104 2.49 10.65 -4.18
CA LYS A 104 2.05 9.80 -5.30
C LYS A 104 3.13 9.68 -6.39
N ALA A 105 3.76 10.79 -6.75
CA ALA A 105 4.84 10.79 -7.73
C ALA A 105 6.07 10.01 -7.21
N LYS A 106 6.35 10.12 -5.90
CA LYS A 106 7.46 9.39 -5.27
C LYS A 106 7.26 7.88 -5.31
N VAL A 107 6.05 7.39 -5.01
CA VAL A 107 5.78 5.95 -5.09
C VAL A 107 5.77 5.44 -6.53
N ALA A 108 5.24 6.22 -7.47
CA ALA A 108 5.32 5.90 -8.91
C ALA A 108 6.77 5.82 -9.41
N TYR A 109 7.63 6.75 -8.96
CA TYR A 109 9.06 6.69 -9.25
C TYR A 109 9.73 5.44 -8.65
N ALA A 110 9.42 5.10 -7.39
CA ALA A 110 9.93 3.88 -6.77
C ALA A 110 9.47 2.60 -7.49
N LYS A 111 8.25 2.58 -8.04
CA LYS A 111 7.76 1.50 -8.91
C LYS A 111 8.62 1.42 -10.18
N GLY A 112 8.84 2.53 -10.87
CA GLY A 112 9.70 2.60 -12.06
C GLY A 112 11.18 2.24 -11.80
N ARG A 113 11.64 2.38 -10.55
CA ARG A 113 12.96 1.94 -10.07
C ARG A 113 12.97 0.51 -9.53
N GLU A 114 11.89 -0.25 -9.73
CA GLU A 114 11.74 -1.64 -9.31
C GLU A 114 11.91 -1.85 -7.79
N HIS A 115 11.64 -0.82 -6.96
CA HIS A 115 11.70 -0.92 -5.50
C HIS A 115 10.39 -1.40 -4.88
N VAL A 116 9.27 -1.02 -5.51
CA VAL A 116 7.92 -1.42 -5.12
C VAL A 116 7.19 -1.99 -6.33
N ASP A 117 6.18 -2.80 -6.09
CA ASP A 117 5.31 -3.30 -7.16
C ASP A 117 4.07 -2.42 -7.38
N GLU A 118 3.23 -2.84 -8.32
CA GLU A 118 1.99 -2.17 -8.67
C GLU A 118 0.94 -2.20 -7.57
N CYS A 119 0.87 -3.26 -6.75
CA CYS A 119 -0.07 -3.32 -5.63
C CYS A 119 0.26 -2.26 -4.58
N TYR A 120 1.54 -2.14 -4.19
CA TYR A 120 1.91 -1.11 -3.22
C TYR A 120 1.73 0.30 -3.79
N GLU A 121 2.12 0.53 -5.04
CA GLU A 121 1.91 1.82 -5.70
C GLU A 121 0.43 2.20 -5.73
N LYS A 122 -0.45 1.30 -6.15
CA LYS A 122 -1.90 1.52 -6.17
C LYS A 122 -2.46 1.79 -4.77
N LEU A 123 -2.08 0.98 -3.78
CA LEU A 123 -2.47 1.14 -2.38
C LEU A 123 -2.11 2.54 -1.88
N PHE A 124 -0.83 2.90 -2.00
CA PHE A 124 -0.31 4.12 -1.44
C PHE A 124 -0.84 5.35 -2.18
N SER A 125 -0.92 5.29 -3.50
CA SER A 125 -1.54 6.32 -4.33
C SER A 125 -2.99 6.60 -3.94
N HIS A 126 -3.75 5.55 -3.57
CA HIS A 126 -5.13 5.66 -3.08
C HIS A 126 -5.21 6.23 -1.66
N VAL A 127 -4.32 5.81 -0.76
CA VAL A 127 -4.24 6.41 0.59
C VAL A 127 -3.98 7.92 0.50
N ILE A 128 -3.01 8.34 -0.32
CA ILE A 128 -2.68 9.77 -0.47
C ILE A 128 -3.79 10.56 -1.18
N SER A 129 -4.51 9.95 -2.13
CA SER A 129 -5.59 10.64 -2.85
C SER A 129 -6.73 11.07 -1.92
N GLN A 130 -7.03 10.28 -0.89
CA GLN A 130 -8.11 10.53 0.07
C GLN A 130 -7.82 11.61 1.11
N ILE A 131 -6.56 12.04 1.25
CA ILE A 131 -6.21 13.07 2.24
C ILE A 131 -6.76 14.43 1.77
N GLY A 132 -7.74 14.98 2.47
CA GLY A 132 -8.36 16.27 2.18
C GLY A 132 -8.31 17.27 3.33
N SER A 133 -7.89 16.84 4.51
CA SER A 133 -7.96 17.58 5.77
C SER A 133 -6.94 17.04 6.79
N PRO A 134 -6.67 17.78 7.89
CA PRO A 134 -5.88 17.26 9.01
C PRO A 134 -6.39 15.92 9.56
N GLU A 135 -7.71 15.74 9.59
CA GLU A 135 -8.36 14.52 10.07
C GLU A 135 -8.10 13.33 9.13
N THR A 136 -8.35 13.48 7.83
CA THR A 136 -8.09 12.41 6.86
C THR A 136 -6.60 12.11 6.69
N LEU A 137 -5.72 13.10 6.93
CA LEU A 137 -4.27 12.88 7.06
C LEU A 137 -3.93 11.99 8.26
N LYS A 138 -4.59 12.20 9.40
CA LYS A 138 -4.47 11.32 10.58
C LYS A 138 -4.97 9.90 10.27
N HIS A 139 -6.11 9.76 9.61
CA HIS A 139 -6.62 8.44 9.19
C HIS A 139 -5.63 7.72 8.25
N ALA A 140 -5.07 8.43 7.27
CA ALA A 140 -4.04 7.87 6.39
C ALA A 140 -2.80 7.39 7.17
N LYS A 141 -2.31 8.19 8.13
CA LYS A 141 -1.19 7.82 9.00
C LYS A 141 -1.48 6.55 9.78
N LEU A 142 -2.64 6.48 10.44
CA LEU A 142 -3.03 5.34 11.27
C LEU A 142 -3.26 4.07 10.44
N PHE A 143 -3.86 4.20 9.25
CA PHE A 143 -4.00 3.09 8.32
C PHE A 143 -2.64 2.53 7.90
N MET A 144 -1.72 3.40 7.48
CA MET A 144 -0.38 2.95 7.09
C MET A 144 0.41 2.40 8.28
N GLU A 145 0.20 2.88 9.50
CA GLU A 145 0.80 2.33 10.71
C GLU A 145 0.34 0.89 10.97
N ALA A 146 -0.97 0.65 10.95
CA ALA A 146 -1.55 -0.68 11.08
C ALA A 146 -1.06 -1.62 9.96
N PHE A 147 -1.10 -1.15 8.71
CA PHE A 147 -0.57 -1.86 7.55
C PHE A 147 0.90 -2.26 7.78
N MET A 148 1.76 -1.34 8.22
CA MET A 148 3.18 -1.63 8.44
C MET A 148 3.40 -2.66 9.56
N GLY A 149 2.58 -2.63 10.60
CA GLY A 149 2.59 -3.63 11.67
C GLY A 149 2.27 -5.03 11.16
N PHE A 150 1.15 -5.19 10.44
CA PHE A 150 0.78 -6.48 9.84
C PHE A 150 1.77 -6.91 8.75
N TYR A 151 2.27 -5.98 7.95
CA TYR A 151 3.24 -6.25 6.88
C TYR A 151 4.52 -6.84 7.44
N LYS A 152 5.02 -6.30 8.56
CA LYS A 152 6.22 -6.83 9.22
C LYS A 152 6.03 -8.27 9.68
N ALA A 153 4.85 -8.65 10.16
CA ALA A 153 4.55 -10.02 10.55
C ALA A 153 4.54 -11.02 9.36
N LYS A 154 4.37 -10.53 8.13
CA LYS A 154 4.36 -11.34 6.90
C LYS A 154 5.71 -11.36 6.17
N GLU A 155 6.64 -10.47 6.52
CA GLU A 155 8.02 -10.48 6.04
C GLU A 155 8.81 -11.55 6.83
N LYS A 156 8.73 -12.80 6.37
CA LYS A 156 9.57 -13.93 6.81
C LYS A 156 10.65 -14.22 5.79
#